data_AF-F7MCU6-F1
#
_entry.id   AF-F7MCU6-F1
#
_cell.length_a   1.000
_cell.length_b   1.000
_cell.length_c   1.000
_cell.angle_alpha   90.00
_cell.angle_beta   90.00
_cell.angle_gamma   90.00
#
_symmetry.space_group_name_H-M   'P 1'
#
loop_
_entity.id
_entity.type
_entity.pdbx_description
1 polymer ?
#
loop_
_entity_poly.entity_id
_entity_poly.type
_entity_poly.pdbx_seq_one_letter_code
_entity_poly.pdbx_strand_id
1 'polypeptide(L)' 'MVKIQKISEIEPCLGFTEFDMLKKYRQSFATSELGRLHSLFP' A
#
# COMPACT_ATOMS: atom_id res chain seq x y z
N MET A 1 16.39 -28.40 17.05
CA MET A 1 16.91 -27.03 17.33
C MET A 1 16.56 -26.15 16.14
N VAL A 2 15.70 -25.16 16.31
CA VAL A 2 15.33 -24.23 15.22
C VAL A 2 16.24 -23.01 15.31
N LYS A 3 16.93 -22.67 14.21
CA LYS A 3 17.69 -21.41 14.11
C LYS A 3 16.68 -20.25 14.09
N ILE A 4 16.69 -19.44 15.14
CA ILE A 4 15.95 -18.18 15.16
C ILE A 4 16.69 -17.20 14.26
N GLN A 5 16.09 -16.86 13.12
CA GLN A 5 16.60 -15.85 12.22
C GLN A 5 16.23 -14.47 12.77
N LYS A 6 17.15 -13.50 12.72
CA LYS A 6 16.83 -12.14 13.16
C LYS A 6 15.77 -11.58 12.22
N ILE A 7 14.68 -11.05 12.79
CA ILE A 7 13.57 -10.48 12.03
C ILE A 7 14.05 -9.39 11.06
N SER A 8 15.11 -8.67 11.43
CA SER A 8 15.75 -7.64 10.58
C SER A 8 16.41 -8.16 9.29
N GLU A 9 16.69 -9.47 9.21
CA GLU A 9 17.31 -10.12 8.05
C GLU A 9 16.25 -10.76 7.13
N ILE A 10 14.97 -10.72 7.53
CA ILE A 10 13.87 -11.23 6.73
C ILE A 10 13.49 -10.14 5.73
N GLU A 11 13.95 -10.27 4.50
CA GLU A 11 13.46 -9.45 3.41
C GLU A 11 12.01 -9.83 3.10
N PRO A 12 11.07 -8.88 3.07
CA PRO A 12 9.69 -9.17 2.73
C PRO A 12 9.63 -9.70 1.28
N CYS A 13 9.29 -10.99 1.14
CA CYS A 13 9.16 -11.64 -0.17
C CYS A 13 7.90 -11.21 -0.95
N LEU A 14 7.03 -10.41 -0.32
CA LEU A 14 5.84 -9.83 -0.94
C LEU A 14 6.27 -8.64 -1.82
N GLY A 15 6.13 -8.78 -3.14
CA GLY A 15 6.36 -7.71 -4.12
C GLY A 15 5.39 -6.52 -4.04
N PHE A 16 4.64 -6.43 -2.94
CA PHE A 16 3.78 -5.31 -2.59
C PHE A 16 3.68 -5.23 -1.07
N THR A 17 3.93 -4.05 -0.54
CA THR A 17 3.64 -3.72 0.86
C THR A 17 2.22 -3.16 0.97
N GLU A 18 1.64 -3.16 2.17
CA GLU A 18 0.36 -2.49 2.44
C GLU A 18 0.42 -1.00 2.07
N PHE A 19 1.59 -0.37 2.25
CA PHE A 19 1.87 1.00 1.85
C PHE A 19 1.80 1.18 0.33
N ASP A 20 2.26 0.19 -0.45
CA ASP A 20 2.19 0.23 -1.91
C ASP A 20 0.75 0.18 -2.41
N MET A 21 -0.09 -0.66 -1.79
CA MET A 21 -1.52 -0.70 -2.11
C MET A 21 -2.21 0.63 -1.80
N LEU A 22 -1.99 1.18 -0.60
CA LEU A 22 -2.60 2.44 -0.21
C LEU A 22 -2.15 3.60 -1.10
N LYS A 23 -0.86 3.65 -1.46
CA LYS A 23 -0.31 4.68 -2.35
C LYS A 23 -0.92 4.59 -3.75
N LYS A 24 -0.98 3.39 -4.33
CA LYS A 24 -1.60 3.15 -5.64
C LYS A 24 -3.09 3.47 -5.62
N TYR A 25 -3.80 3.09 -4.56
CA TYR A 25 -5.21 3.42 -4.37
C TYR A 25 -5.45 4.94 -4.31
N ARG A 26 -4.66 5.68 -3.53
CA ARG A 26 -4.79 7.15 -3.46
C ARG A 26 -4.56 7.82 -4.82
N GLN A 27 -3.56 7.34 -5.57
CA GLN A 27 -3.27 7.83 -6.92
C GLN A 27 -4.41 7.54 -7.90
N SER A 28 -4.96 6.32 -7.89
CA SER A 28 -6.07 5.97 -8.78
C SER A 28 -7.39 6.63 -8.38
N PHE A 29 -7.64 6.82 -7.09
CA PHE A 29 -8.84 7.49 -6.60
C PHE A 29 -8.90 8.93 -7.08
N ALA A 30 -7.78 9.68 -6.99
CA ALA A 30 -7.73 11.09 -7.39
C ALA A 30 -8.11 11.36 -8.85
N THR A 31 -7.84 10.40 -9.75
CA THR A 31 -8.18 10.52 -11.18
C THR A 31 -9.50 9.85 -11.55
N SER A 32 -10.09 9.06 -10.65
CA SER A 32 -11.37 8.39 -10.87
C SER A 32 -12.55 9.37 -10.85
N GLU A 33 -13.64 9.00 -11.51
CA GLU A 33 -14.90 9.75 -11.45
C GLU A 33 -15.42 9.92 -10.01
N LEU A 34 -15.22 8.91 -9.15
CA LEU A 34 -15.55 9.01 -7.73
C LEU A 34 -14.68 10.03 -7.00
N GLY A 35 -13.38 10.08 -7.29
CA GLY A 35 -12.50 11.10 -6.72
C GLY A 35 -12.86 12.51 -7.19
N ARG A 36 -13.27 12.65 -8.45
CA ARG A 36 -13.79 13.91 -8.99
C ARG A 36 -15.07 14.33 -8.26
N LEU A 37 -16.04 13.42 -8.10
CA LEU A 37 -17.24 13.69 -7.31
C LEU A 37 -16.92 14.05 -5.85
N HIS A 38 -16.03 13.28 -5.21
CA HIS A 38 -15.57 13.54 -3.84
C HIS A 38 -14.96 14.93 -3.71
N SER A 39 -14.22 15.41 -4.71
CA SER A 39 -13.62 16.76 -4.70
C SER A 39 -14.63 17.90 -4.79
N LEU A 40 -15.89 17.63 -5.12
CA LEU A 40 -16.98 18.61 -5.18
C LEU A 40 -17.68 18.81 -3.81
N PHE A 41 -17.41 17.95 -2.84
CA PHE A 41 -17.97 18.07 -1.48
C PHE A 41 -16.96 18.78 -0.56
N PRO A 42 -17.41 19.76 0.27
CA PRO A 42 -16.55 20.55 1.14
C PRO A 42 -15.94 19.75 2.31
#